data_AF-A0A660ULZ2-F1
#
_entry.id   AF-A0A660ULZ2-F1
#
_cell.length_a   1.000
_cell.length_b   1.000
_cell.length_c   1.000
_cell.angle_alpha   90.00
_cell.angle_beta   90.00
_cell.angle_gamma   90.00
#
_symmetry.space_group_name_H-M   'P 1'
#
loop_
_entity.id
_entity.type
_entity.pdbx_description
1 polymer ?
#
loop_
_entity_poly.entity_id
_entity_poly.type
_entity_poly.pdbx_seq_one_letter_code
_entity_poly.pdbx_strand_id
1 'polypeptide(L)'
;MTNVLEDFIAKYRDRLIQIAQDYLDEKVSHREIKEYAWGIIDDWKTVPEKNKVENYIKGEKAFWAIIWEINTGADDEHWKDNCPQRALLLLIGCLKEKAELPSGYDARRPD
;
A
#
# COMPACT_ATOMS: atom_id res chain seq x y z
N MET A 1 -20.40 -8.25 -13.33
CA MET A 1 -20.26 -7.28 -12.23
C MET A 1 -18.79 -7.13 -11.98
N THR A 2 -18.23 -5.99 -12.33
CA THR A 2 -16.82 -5.70 -12.03
C THR A 2 -16.70 -5.50 -10.52
N ASN A 3 -15.77 -6.20 -9.89
CA ASN A 3 -15.57 -6.14 -8.46
C ASN A 3 -14.92 -4.79 -8.15
N VAL A 4 -15.68 -3.85 -7.56
CA VAL A 4 -15.27 -2.46 -7.29
C VAL A 4 -13.89 -2.39 -6.60
N LEU A 5 -13.59 -3.36 -5.74
CA LEU A 5 -12.30 -3.48 -5.07
C LEU A 5 -11.18 -3.93 -6.01
N GLU A 6 -11.44 -4.88 -6.91
CA GLU A 6 -10.46 -5.32 -7.92
C GLU A 6 -10.10 -4.17 -8.86
N ASP A 7 -11.10 -3.41 -9.30
CA ASP A 7 -10.89 -2.23 -10.15
C ASP A 7 -10.10 -1.14 -9.43
N PHE A 8 -10.43 -0.89 -8.16
CA PHE A 8 -9.71 0.07 -7.34
C PHE A 8 -8.24 -0.32 -7.18
N ILE A 9 -7.96 -1.57 -6.78
CA ILE A 9 -6.58 -2.04 -6.63
C ILE A 9 -5.86 -2.03 -7.98
N ALA A 10 -6.49 -2.48 -9.06
CA ALA A 10 -5.89 -2.47 -10.39
C ALA A 10 -5.52 -1.05 -10.85
N LYS A 11 -6.33 -0.04 -10.52
CA LYS A 11 -6.06 1.38 -10.83
C LYS A 11 -4.74 1.87 -10.21
N TYR A 12 -4.43 1.49 -8.97
CA TYR A 12 -3.28 2.04 -8.24
C TYR A 12 -2.08 1.11 -8.12
N ARG A 13 -2.27 -0.21 -8.29
CA ARG A 13 -1.25 -1.23 -7.97
C ARG A 13 0.11 -0.94 -8.59
N ASP A 14 0.16 -0.75 -9.91
CA ASP A 14 1.43 -0.61 -10.61
C ASP A 14 2.13 0.71 -10.24
N ARG A 15 1.35 1.79 -10.07
CA ARG A 15 1.92 3.08 -9.65
C ARG A 15 2.36 3.08 -8.19
N LEU A 16 1.63 2.40 -7.29
CA LEU A 16 2.01 2.22 -5.90
C LEU A 16 3.32 1.44 -5.78
N ILE A 17 3.46 0.35 -6.54
CA ILE A 17 4.71 -0.40 -6.64
C ILE A 17 5.83 0.51 -7.11
N GLN A 18 5.63 1.23 -8.22
CA GLN A 18 6.67 2.06 -8.80
C GLN A 18 7.12 3.16 -7.84
N ILE A 19 6.18 3.91 -7.25
CA ILE A 19 6.54 5.03 -6.36
C ILE A 19 7.18 4.55 -5.06
N ALA A 20 6.79 3.38 -4.55
CA ALA A 20 7.45 2.78 -3.40
C ALA A 20 8.88 2.32 -3.74
N GLN A 21 9.12 1.81 -4.95
CA GLN A 21 10.48 1.53 -5.42
C GLN A 21 11.30 2.81 -5.62
N ASP A 22 10.70 3.85 -6.21
CA ASP A 22 11.36 5.15 -6.40
C ASP A 22 11.74 5.78 -5.05
N TYR A 23 10.92 5.61 -4.02
CA TYR A 23 11.22 6.01 -2.66
C TYR A 23 12.38 5.22 -2.04
N LEU A 24 12.41 3.89 -2.23
CA LEU A 24 13.55 3.05 -1.79
C LEU A 24 14.86 3.43 -2.49
N ASP A 25 14.77 3.92 -3.73
CA ASP A 25 15.89 4.45 -4.51
C ASP A 25 16.21 5.93 -4.21
N GLU A 26 15.59 6.53 -3.20
CA GLU A 26 15.76 7.94 -2.80
C GLU A 26 15.41 8.97 -3.91
N LYS A 27 14.60 8.57 -4.90
CA LYS A 27 14.12 9.45 -6.00
C LYS A 27 12.86 10.22 -5.63
N VAL A 28 12.19 9.81 -4.56
CA VAL A 28 10.96 10.42 -4.02
C VAL A 28 11.19 10.68 -2.54
N SER A 29 10.78 11.85 -2.06
CA SER A 29 10.93 12.23 -0.65
C SER A 29 9.86 11.59 0.25
N HIS A 30 10.13 11.56 1.57
CA HIS A 30 9.17 11.13 2.60
C HIS A 30 7.80 11.80 2.45
N ARG A 31 7.79 13.11 2.17
CA ARG A 31 6.57 13.89 1.99
C ARG A 31 5.79 13.44 0.75
N GLU A 32 6.46 13.33 -0.39
CA GLU A 32 5.80 13.00 -1.66
C GLU A 32 5.18 11.60 -1.63
N ILE A 33 5.87 10.61 -1.05
CA ILE A 33 5.31 9.26 -0.97
C ILE A 33 4.12 9.19 0.01
N LYS A 34 4.16 9.94 1.13
CA LYS A 34 3.04 10.07 2.06
C LYS A 34 1.84 10.76 1.43
N GLU A 35 2.05 11.86 0.72
CA GLU A 35 0.99 12.56 -0.01
C GLU A 35 0.30 11.63 -1.01
N TYR A 36 1.07 10.82 -1.74
CA TYR A 36 0.53 9.83 -2.67
C TYR A 36 -0.27 8.73 -1.93
N ALA A 37 0.25 8.18 -0.84
CA ALA A 37 -0.43 7.14 -0.07
C ALA A 37 -1.73 7.64 0.59
N TRP A 38 -1.74 8.86 1.13
CA TRP A 38 -2.96 9.51 1.62
C TRP A 38 -3.97 9.76 0.52
N GLY A 39 -3.52 10.16 -0.68
CA GLY A 39 -4.39 10.32 -1.83
C GLY A 39 -5.16 9.04 -2.20
N ILE A 40 -4.52 7.87 -2.11
CA ILE A 40 -5.21 6.58 -2.31
C ILE A 40 -6.27 6.36 -1.23
N ILE A 41 -5.98 6.66 0.04
CA ILE A 41 -6.94 6.51 1.13
C ILE A 41 -8.14 7.45 0.92
N ASP A 42 -7.90 8.69 0.54
CA ASP A 42 -8.97 9.65 0.28
C ASP A 42 -9.83 9.24 -0.92
N ASP A 43 -9.22 8.76 -2.00
CA ASP A 43 -9.93 8.20 -3.14
C ASP A 43 -10.77 6.99 -2.73
N TRP A 44 -10.24 6.08 -1.88
CA TRP A 44 -10.99 4.94 -1.34
C TRP A 44 -12.23 5.38 -0.58
N LYS A 45 -12.18 6.48 0.18
CA LYS A 45 -13.35 7.01 0.91
C LYS A 45 -14.49 7.44 -0.01
N THR A 46 -14.19 7.78 -1.26
CA THR A 46 -15.20 8.17 -2.26
C THR A 46 -15.83 6.99 -2.98
N VAL A 47 -15.30 5.78 -2.83
CA VAL A 47 -15.77 4.57 -3.52
C VAL A 47 -17.17 4.19 -3.01
N PRO A 48 -18.20 4.16 -3.89
CA PRO A 48 -19.53 3.73 -3.50
C PRO A 48 -19.53 2.27 -3.04
N GLU A 49 -20.31 1.97 -2.02
CA GLU A 49 -20.52 0.59 -1.53
C GLU A 49 -19.24 -0.15 -1.08
N LYS A 50 -18.14 0.57 -0.83
CA LYS A 50 -16.86 0.00 -0.38
C LYS A 50 -16.98 -0.91 0.87
N ASN A 51 -17.94 -0.60 1.74
CA ASN A 51 -18.24 -1.34 2.97
C ASN A 51 -19.04 -2.63 2.74
N LYS A 52 -19.59 -2.85 1.53
CA LYS A 52 -20.30 -4.09 1.18
C LYS A 52 -19.36 -5.21 0.74
N VAL A 53 -18.07 -4.92 0.58
CA VAL A 53 -17.06 -5.93 0.24
C VAL A 53 -16.66 -6.63 1.52
N GLU A 54 -17.13 -7.84 1.77
CA GLU A 54 -16.83 -8.53 3.04
C GLU A 54 -15.48 -9.25 3.03
N ASN A 55 -15.08 -9.80 1.87
CA ASN A 55 -13.91 -10.66 1.75
C ASN A 55 -12.71 -9.92 1.19
N TYR A 56 -11.52 -10.28 1.66
CA TYR A 56 -10.27 -9.79 1.07
C TYR A 56 -10.00 -10.51 -0.26
N ILE A 57 -9.53 -9.76 -1.26
CA ILE A 57 -9.07 -10.35 -2.52
C ILE A 57 -7.56 -10.61 -2.50
N LYS A 58 -7.09 -11.44 -3.44
CA LYS A 58 -5.67 -11.81 -3.53
C LYS A 58 -4.79 -10.57 -3.75
N GLY A 59 -3.81 -10.37 -2.87
CA GLY A 59 -2.86 -9.23 -2.92
C GLY A 59 -3.39 -7.93 -2.31
N GLU A 60 -4.66 -7.86 -1.91
CA GLU A 60 -5.23 -6.67 -1.27
C GLU A 60 -4.55 -6.33 0.05
N LYS A 61 -4.32 -7.33 0.91
CA LYS A 61 -3.67 -7.08 2.18
C LYS A 61 -2.28 -6.47 1.98
N ALA A 62 -1.52 -6.95 0.99
CA ALA A 62 -0.23 -6.37 0.64
C ALA A 62 -0.36 -4.93 0.12
N PHE A 63 -1.38 -4.66 -0.70
CA PHE A 63 -1.68 -3.31 -1.17
C PHE A 63 -1.90 -2.33 -0.01
N TRP A 64 -2.77 -2.67 0.95
CA TRP A 64 -3.01 -1.82 2.11
C TRP A 64 -1.81 -1.75 3.05
N ALA A 65 -1.07 -2.85 3.23
CA ALA A 65 0.12 -2.87 4.06
C ALA A 65 1.16 -1.86 3.58
N ILE A 66 1.41 -1.77 2.27
CA ILE A 66 2.34 -0.78 1.70
C ILE A 66 1.89 0.64 2.04
N ILE A 67 0.60 0.94 1.87
CA ILE A 67 0.04 2.26 2.14
C ILE A 67 0.22 2.64 3.61
N TRP A 68 -0.06 1.72 4.53
CA TRP A 68 0.13 1.97 5.95
C TRP A 68 1.60 2.13 6.32
N GLU A 69 2.47 1.25 5.82
CA GLU A 69 3.91 1.31 6.05
C GLU A 69 4.50 2.66 5.59
N ILE A 70 4.07 3.17 4.43
CA ILE A 70 4.44 4.50 3.96
C ILE A 70 3.97 5.57 4.96
N ASN A 71 2.69 5.55 5.34
CA ASN A 71 2.11 6.60 6.17
C ASN A 71 2.71 6.64 7.58
N THR A 72 3.13 5.51 8.13
CA THR A 72 3.72 5.43 9.47
C THR A 72 5.23 5.50 9.48
N GLY A 73 5.91 4.99 8.46
CA GLY A 73 7.36 4.80 8.45
C GLY A 73 8.14 5.70 7.50
N ALA A 74 7.49 6.48 6.61
CA ALA A 74 8.22 7.42 5.76
C ALA A 74 8.55 8.72 6.52
N ASP A 75 9.62 8.68 7.30
CA ASP A 75 10.24 9.83 7.97
C ASP A 75 11.72 9.56 8.30
N ASP A 76 12.44 10.61 8.69
CA ASP A 76 13.88 10.57 8.96
C ASP A 76 14.26 9.66 10.14
N GLU A 77 13.34 9.42 11.09
CA GLU A 77 13.60 8.60 12.27
C GLU A 77 13.63 7.13 11.86
N HIS A 78 12.54 6.66 11.24
CA HIS A 78 12.41 5.28 10.78
C HIS A 78 13.36 4.96 9.63
N TRP A 79 13.68 5.94 8.76
CA TRP A 79 14.60 5.75 7.64
C TRP A 79 16.00 5.32 8.09
N LYS A 80 16.50 5.89 9.19
CA LYS A 80 17.85 5.58 9.70
C LYS A 80 17.98 4.13 10.19
N ASP A 81 16.90 3.57 10.72
CA ASP A 81 16.88 2.21 11.27
C ASP A 81 16.62 1.13 10.20
N ASN A 82 16.50 1.52 8.92
CA ASN A 82 16.20 0.65 7.79
C ASN A 82 14.88 -0.16 7.93
N CYS A 83 14.00 0.27 8.83
CA CYS A 83 12.74 -0.43 9.12
C CYS A 83 11.76 -0.37 7.92
N PRO A 84 11.35 0.82 7.44
CA PRO A 84 10.40 0.94 6.34
C PRO A 84 10.97 0.36 5.05
N GLN A 85 12.28 0.43 4.84
CA GLN A 85 12.92 -0.13 3.65
C GLN A 85 12.75 -1.65 3.57
N ARG A 86 12.99 -2.35 4.68
CA ARG A 86 12.83 -3.82 4.76
C ARG A 86 11.37 -4.22 4.59
N ALA A 87 10.46 -3.51 5.26
CA ALA A 87 9.03 -3.78 5.15
C ALA A 87 8.52 -3.55 3.71
N LEU A 88 8.85 -2.41 3.10
CA LEU A 88 8.42 -2.09 1.74
C LEU A 88 8.96 -3.07 0.70
N LEU A 89 10.23 -3.47 0.77
CA LEU A 89 10.80 -4.47 -0.14
C LEU A 89 10.02 -5.80 -0.11
N LEU A 90 9.72 -6.29 1.10
CA LEU A 90 8.94 -7.50 1.31
C LEU A 90 7.51 -7.37 0.76
N LEU A 91 6.83 -6.30 1.13
CA LEU A 91 5.43 -6.06 0.76
C LEU A 91 5.26 -5.83 -0.73
N ILE A 92 6.20 -5.14 -1.39
CA ILE A 92 6.24 -4.99 -2.85
C ILE A 92 6.34 -6.36 -3.53
N GLY A 93 7.20 -7.26 -3.02
CA GLY A 93 7.31 -8.63 -3.50
C GLY A 93 5.97 -9.38 -3.41
N CYS A 94 5.34 -9.35 -2.22
CA CYS A 94 4.02 -9.94 -2.01
C CYS A 94 2.97 -9.36 -2.96
N LEU A 95 2.94 -8.04 -3.17
CA LEU A 95 1.98 -7.41 -4.07
C LEU A 95 2.23 -7.77 -5.54
N LYS A 96 3.48 -7.86 -5.99
CA LYS A 96 3.85 -8.27 -7.37
C LYS A 96 3.44 -9.71 -7.65
N GLU A 97 3.75 -10.61 -6.74
CA GLU A 97 3.46 -12.05 -6.87
C GLU A 97 2.02 -12.41 -6.47
N LYS A 98 1.28 -11.45 -5.91
CA LYS A 98 0.00 -11.67 -5.24
C LYS A 98 0.11 -12.73 -4.13
N ALA A 99 1.27 -12.82 -3.48
CA ALA A 99 1.53 -13.80 -2.43
C ALA A 99 0.77 -13.45 -1.14
N GLU A 100 0.66 -14.44 -0.24
CA GLU A 100 0.20 -14.19 1.11
C GLU A 100 1.20 -13.31 1.87
N LEU A 101 0.69 -12.54 2.82
CA LEU A 101 1.55 -11.77 3.71
C LEU A 101 2.21 -12.70 4.73
N PRO A 102 3.46 -12.41 5.14
CA PRO A 102 4.09 -13.10 6.24
C PRO A 102 3.28 -12.98 7.54
N SER A 103 3.42 -13.97 8.43
CA SER A 103 2.83 -13.91 9.77
C SER A 103 3.30 -12.65 10.50
N GLY A 104 2.36 -11.86 11.01
CA GLY A 104 2.61 -10.61 11.71
C GLY A 104 2.15 -9.34 10.98
N TYR A 105 1.82 -9.43 9.68
CA TYR A 105 1.16 -8.33 8.98
C TYR A 105 -0.36 -8.51 8.97
N ASP A 106 -1.08 -7.61 9.63
CA ASP A 106 -2.54 -7.49 9.54
C ASP A 106 -2.93 -6.09 9.05
N ALA A 107 -2.70 -5.85 7.76
CA ALA A 107 -3.13 -4.60 7.14
C ALA A 107 -4.62 -4.65 6.80
N ARG A 108 -5.34 -3.65 7.31
CA ARG A 108 -6.79 -3.50 7.10
C ARG A 108 -7.06 -2.47 6.02
N ARG A 109 -8.22 -2.63 5.37
CA ARG A 109 -8.82 -1.55 4.58
C ARG A 109 -9.02 -0.32 5.46
N PRO A 110 -8.84 0.90 4.92
CA PRO A 110 -9.30 2.11 5.58
C PRO A 110 -10.83 2.11 5.68
N ASP A 111 -11.34 2.56 6.83
CA ASP A 111 -12.78 2.71 7.10
C ASP A 111 -13.45 3.77 6.19
#